data_AF-A0A6F9WY86-F1
#
_entry.id   AF-A0A6F9WY86-F1
#
_cell.length_a   1.000
_cell.length_b   1.000
_cell.length_c   1.000
_cell.angle_alpha   90.00
_cell.angle_beta   90.00
_cell.angle_gamma   90.00
#
_symmetry.space_group_name_H-M   'P 1'
#
loop_
_entity.id
_entity.type
_entity.pdbx_description
1 polymer ?
#
loop_
_entity_poly.entity_id
_entity_poly.type
_entity_poly.pdbx_seq_one_letter_code
_entity_poly.pdbx_strand_id
1 'polypeptide(L)' 'MQSLSEGPMPTILFILGCRLFFYANEGCEPLHIHCRKGDMECKFWLDSD' A
#
# COMPACT_ATOMS: atom_id res chain seq x y z
N MET A 1 20.95 3.42 -14.06
CA MET A 1 19.54 3.75 -13.73
C MET A 1 18.68 2.56 -14.17
N GLN A 2 18.79 1.45 -13.46
CA GLN A 2 17.91 0.31 -13.69
C GLN A 2 16.66 0.57 -12.85
N SER A 3 15.53 0.73 -13.52
CA SER A 3 14.21 0.54 -12.93
C SER A 3 14.23 -0.87 -12.36
N LEU A 4 14.39 -1.01 -11.04
CA LEU A 4 14.06 -2.24 -10.36
C LEU A 4 12.58 -2.44 -10.67
N SER A 5 12.25 -3.45 -11.47
CA SER A 5 10.88 -3.88 -11.63
C SER A 5 10.41 -4.25 -10.23
N GLU A 6 9.63 -3.35 -9.61
CA GLU A 6 8.94 -3.57 -8.35
C GLU A 6 8.25 -4.93 -8.46
N GLY A 7 8.79 -5.94 -7.77
CA GLY A 7 8.07 -7.20 -7.59
C GLY A 7 6.69 -6.87 -7.01
N PRO A 8 5.64 -7.65 -7.30
CA PRO A 8 4.31 -7.30 -6.83
C PRO A 8 4.32 -7.14 -5.32
N MET A 9 4.10 -5.91 -4.83
CA MET A 9 4.04 -5.62 -3.39
C MET A 9 3.13 -6.65 -2.69
N PRO A 10 3.54 -7.26 -1.57
CA PRO A 10 2.73 -8.28 -0.93
C PRO A 10 1.30 -7.78 -0.66
N THR A 11 0.30 -8.52 -1.13
CA THR A 11 -1.11 -8.19 -0.91
C THR A 11 -1.51 -8.72 0.46
N ILE A 12 -1.97 -7.83 1.35
CA ILE A 12 -2.53 -8.18 2.66
C ILE A 12 -3.94 -8.75 2.47
N LEU A 13 -4.77 -8.06 1.68
CA LEU A 13 -6.17 -8.41 1.44
C LEU A 13 -6.59 -7.97 0.04
N PHE A 14 -7.40 -8.78 -0.64
CA PHE A 14 -8.06 -8.43 -1.88
C PHE A 14 -9.57 -8.63 -1.76
N ILE A 15 -10.35 -7.53 -1.81
CA ILE A 15 -11.80 -7.56 -1.60
C ILE A 15 -12.50 -6.52 -2.47
N LEU A 16 -13.56 -6.92 -3.19
CA LEU A 16 -14.39 -6.02 -4.02
C LEU A 16 -13.57 -5.15 -5.01
N GLY A 17 -12.47 -5.70 -5.54
CA GLY A 17 -11.54 -5.02 -6.44
C GLY A 17 -10.58 -4.05 -5.75
N CYS A 18 -10.61 -3.94 -4.43
CA CYS A 18 -9.64 -3.22 -3.61
C CYS A 18 -8.49 -4.15 -3.23
N ARG A 19 -7.25 -3.71 -3.45
CA ARG A 19 -6.03 -4.38 -3.00
C ARG A 19 -5.40 -3.58 -1.87
N LEU A 20 -5.22 -4.21 -0.71
CA LEU A 20 -4.54 -3.63 0.45
C LEU A 20 -3.11 -4.16 0.54
N PHE A 21 -2.15 -3.27 0.79
CA PHE A 21 -0.72 -3.61 0.87
C PHE A 21 0.04 -2.58 1.70
N PHE A 22 1.21 -2.98 2.23
CA PHE A 22 2.17 -2.04 2.84
C PHE A 22 3.05 -1.42 1.75
N TYR A 23 3.47 -0.17 1.94
CA TYR A 23 4.46 0.51 1.11
C TYR A 23 5.52 1.12 2.01
N ALA A 24 6.80 0.80 1.77
CA ALA A 24 7.88 1.10 2.72
C ALA A 24 8.66 2.39 2.39
N ASN A 25 8.29 3.12 1.33
CA ASN A 25 9.07 4.24 0.81
C ASN A 25 8.35 5.60 0.94
N GLU A 26 7.78 5.87 2.12
CA GLU A 26 7.08 7.14 2.41
C GLU A 26 7.68 7.89 3.61
N GLY A 27 8.94 7.58 3.95
CA GLY A 27 9.69 8.31 4.96
C GLY A 27 9.13 8.13 6.37
N CYS A 28 8.67 9.22 6.98
CA CYS A 28 8.28 9.29 8.40
C CYS A 28 6.76 9.41 8.60
N GLU A 29 5.95 9.02 7.61
CA GLU A 29 4.50 8.98 7.80
C GLU A 29 4.12 8.01 8.94
N PRO A 30 3.05 8.31 9.71
CA PRO A 30 2.50 7.37 10.69
C PRO A 30 2.14 6.01 10.06
N LEU A 31 1.99 4.97 10.90
CA LEU A 31 1.66 3.62 10.43
C LEU A 31 0.36 3.63 9.60
N HIS A 32 0.40 3.10 8.39
CA HIS A 32 -0.78 3.03 7.53
C HIS A 32 -0.70 1.91 6.49
N ILE A 33 -1.84 1.63 5.88
CA ILE A 33 -2.01 0.66 4.78
C ILE A 33 -2.50 1.39 3.54
N HIS A 34 -1.92 1.07 2.38
CA HIS A 34 -2.44 1.56 1.09
C HIS A 34 -3.59 0.68 0.61
N CYS A 35 -4.58 1.29 -0.01
CA CYS A 35 -5.65 0.61 -0.71
C CYS A 35 -5.78 1.17 -2.12
N ARG A 36 -5.72 0.29 -3.12
CA ARG A 36 -5.88 0.66 -4.54
C ARG A 36 -7.06 -0.06 -5.17
N LYS A 37 -7.84 0.69 -5.97
CA LYS A 37 -8.93 0.16 -6.80
C LYS A 37 -8.93 0.88 -8.16
N GLY A 38 -8.52 0.17 -9.22
CA GLY A 38 -8.28 0.80 -10.52
C GLY A 38 -7.22 1.91 -10.42
N ASP A 39 -7.61 3.12 -10.79
CA ASP A 39 -6.76 4.33 -10.73
C ASP A 39 -6.95 5.13 -9.44
N MET A 40 -7.78 4.66 -8.50
CA MET A 40 -7.98 5.30 -7.21
C MET A 40 -7.09 4.69 -6.14
N GLU A 41 -6.59 5.53 -5.25
CA GLU A 41 -5.75 5.17 -4.12
C GLU A 41 -6.16 5.93 -2.86
N CYS A 42 -6.12 5.25 -1.70
CA CYS A 42 -6.30 5.87 -0.40
C CYS A 42 -5.43 5.18 0.66
N LYS A 43 -5.31 5.83 1.83
CA LYS A 43 -4.56 5.33 3.00
C LYS A 43 -5.50 5.07 4.16
N PHE A 44 -5.23 4.01 4.91
CA PHE A 44 -5.84 3.71 6.20
C PHE A 44 -4.79 3.86 7.29
N TRP A 45 -4.92 4.89 8.12
CA TRP A 45 -4.05 5.10 9.27
C TRP A 45 -4.35 4.05 10.34
N LEU A 46 -3.29 3.47 10.90
CA LEU A 46 -3.37 2.49 11.98
C LEU A 46 -3.10 3.20 13.30
N ASP A 47 -3.92 2.87 14.29
CA ASP A 47 -3.63 3.21 15.67
C ASP A 47 -2.61 2.22 16.25
N SER A 48 -1.72 2.70 17.10
CA SER A 48 -0.66 1.91 17.75
C SER A 48 -0.93 1.64 19.22
N ASP A 49 -2.10 2.03 19.73
CA ASP A 49 -2.56 1.73 21.09
C ASP A 49 -2.38 0.25 21.50
#